data_AF-A0A413Z2R5-F1
#
_entry.id   AF-A0A413Z2R5-F1
#
_cell.length_a   1.000
_cell.length_b   1.000
_cell.length_c   1.000
_cell.angle_alpha   90.00
_cell.angle_beta   90.00
_cell.angle_gamma   90.00
#
_symmetry.space_group_name_H-M   'P 1'
#
loop_
_entity.id
_entity.type
_entity.pdbx_description
1 polymer ?
#
loop_
_entity_poly.entity_id
_entity_poly.type
_entity_poly.pdbx_seq_one_letter_code
_entity_poly.pdbx_strand_id
1 'polypeptide(L)'
;MVDLKEIIKEFCEEYKLELYDNYQIEVTDISAYVKGDDTEYYFERKEFIDQAMGLLYENSNGNIVVLVRKQDCVNFISSLIHEYVHLCDYNKLSNYRNDLDYRRLQEDFVFLFWTEFHATYLTYRYLINFNPAGLDVKNIQNEIVSDLIDYYSSSPKLDRHELMDKTVRSYGSYLALYDEFVQKVTLHPKHYYFNGQFLKLYKFLENKKTFEDFIVRFDDFKGLLLEI
;
A
#
# COMPACT_ATOMS: atom_id res chain seq x y z
N MET A 1 -21.73 2.09 -16.73
CA MET A 1 -20.35 1.58 -16.77
C MET A 1 -19.52 2.66 -16.13
N VAL A 2 -18.94 2.39 -14.96
CA VAL A 2 -18.15 3.39 -14.25
C VAL A 2 -16.81 3.52 -14.99
N ASP A 3 -16.40 4.75 -15.30
CA ASP A 3 -15.13 4.99 -15.95
C ASP A 3 -14.02 4.92 -14.89
N LEU A 4 -13.21 3.86 -14.96
CA LEU A 4 -12.13 3.64 -13.98
C LEU A 4 -11.06 4.74 -14.04
N LYS A 5 -10.83 5.32 -15.21
CA LYS A 5 -9.88 6.43 -15.36
C LYS A 5 -10.40 7.71 -14.72
N GLU A 6 -11.72 7.95 -14.73
CA GLU A 6 -12.28 9.12 -14.05
C GLU A 6 -12.18 8.97 -12.52
N ILE A 7 -12.42 7.77 -11.96
CA ILE A 7 -12.17 7.52 -10.52
C ILE A 7 -10.73 7.86 -10.15
N ILE A 8 -9.75 7.38 -10.93
CA ILE A 8 -8.33 7.62 -10.69
C ILE A 8 -8.01 9.11 -10.78
N LYS A 9 -8.57 9.81 -11.78
CA LYS A 9 -8.37 11.24 -11.97
C LYS A 9 -8.93 12.05 -10.80
N GLU A 10 -10.16 11.78 -10.37
CA GLU A 10 -10.78 12.42 -9.20
C GLU A 10 -9.92 12.19 -7.93
N PHE A 11 -9.44 10.96 -7.74
CA PHE A 11 -8.52 10.63 -6.66
C PHE A 11 -7.21 11.43 -6.74
N CYS A 12 -6.58 11.52 -7.92
CA CYS A 12 -5.34 12.28 -8.09
C CYS A 12 -5.53 13.77 -7.80
N GLU A 13 -6.65 14.34 -8.24
CA GLU A 13 -7.00 15.74 -7.98
C GLU A 13 -7.20 16.00 -6.48
N GLU A 14 -7.92 15.12 -5.76
CA GLU A 14 -8.17 15.23 -4.32
C GLU A 14 -6.87 15.16 -3.50
N TYR A 15 -6.01 14.18 -3.80
CA TYR A 15 -4.78 13.91 -3.04
C TYR A 15 -3.53 14.59 -3.62
N LYS A 16 -3.70 15.41 -4.67
CA LYS A 16 -2.63 16.16 -5.35
C LYS A 16 -1.51 15.25 -5.84
N LEU A 17 -1.86 14.08 -6.34
CA LEU A 17 -0.93 13.18 -7.01
C LEU A 17 -0.78 13.60 -8.48
N GLU A 18 0.40 13.32 -9.03
CA GLU A 18 0.60 13.43 -10.47
C GLU A 18 -0.20 12.35 -11.20
N LEU A 19 -0.97 12.75 -12.20
CA LEU A 19 -1.72 11.82 -13.03
C LEU A 19 -0.79 11.22 -14.10
N TYR A 20 -0.44 9.96 -13.94
CA TYR A 20 0.24 9.16 -14.95
C TYR A 20 -0.80 8.46 -15.83
N ASP A 21 -0.66 8.57 -17.15
CA ASP A 21 -1.58 7.99 -18.16
C ASP A 21 -0.97 6.84 -18.97
N ASN A 22 0.32 6.55 -18.78
CA ASN A 22 1.08 5.51 -19.48
C ASN A 22 0.92 4.13 -18.83
N TYR A 23 -0.33 3.71 -18.61
CA TYR A 23 -0.67 2.42 -18.02
C TYR A 23 -1.95 1.82 -18.62
N GLN A 24 -2.09 0.51 -18.43
CA GLN A 24 -3.31 -0.24 -18.74
C GLN A 24 -3.97 -0.71 -17.45
N ILE A 25 -5.30 -0.86 -17.46
CA ILE A 25 -6.06 -1.47 -16.35
C ILE A 25 -6.66 -2.76 -16.86
N GLU A 26 -6.37 -3.86 -16.19
CA GLU A 26 -6.84 -5.19 -16.57
C GLU A 26 -7.57 -5.84 -15.40
N VAL A 27 -8.88 -6.06 -15.55
CA VAL A 27 -9.71 -6.75 -14.55
C VAL A 27 -9.78 -8.23 -14.88
N THR A 28 -8.93 -9.02 -14.23
CA THR A 28 -8.64 -10.39 -14.68
C THR A 28 -8.28 -11.35 -13.54
N ASP A 29 -8.06 -12.62 -13.88
CA ASP A 29 -7.35 -13.55 -13.02
C ASP A 29 -5.84 -13.23 -13.09
N ILE A 30 -5.31 -12.65 -12.02
CA ILE A 30 -3.93 -12.16 -11.96
C ILE A 30 -2.92 -13.30 -12.22
N SER A 31 -3.12 -14.46 -11.59
CA SER A 31 -2.26 -15.63 -11.79
C SER A 31 -2.26 -16.10 -13.24
N ALA A 32 -3.43 -16.19 -13.86
CA ALA A 32 -3.55 -16.62 -15.25
C ALA A 32 -2.88 -15.61 -16.20
N TYR A 33 -3.05 -14.30 -15.94
CA TYR A 33 -2.43 -13.24 -16.73
C TYR A 33 -0.90 -13.32 -16.64
N VAL A 34 -0.35 -13.25 -15.42
CA VAL A 34 1.11 -13.21 -15.22
C VAL A 34 1.75 -14.51 -15.70
N LYS A 35 1.17 -15.67 -15.42
CA LYS A 35 1.71 -16.95 -15.90
C LYS A 35 1.73 -17.04 -17.42
N GLY A 36 0.73 -16.47 -18.09
CA GLY A 36 0.65 -16.43 -19.54
C GLY A 36 1.65 -15.47 -20.20
N ASP A 37 2.01 -14.39 -19.50
CA ASP A 37 2.98 -13.39 -19.96
C ASP A 37 4.44 -13.76 -19.61
N ASP A 38 4.71 -14.09 -18.35
CA ASP A 38 6.03 -14.42 -17.79
C ASP A 38 5.93 -15.60 -16.80
N THR A 39 6.07 -16.81 -17.34
CA THR A 39 5.95 -18.05 -16.54
C THR A 39 7.04 -18.18 -15.48
N GLU A 40 8.26 -17.70 -15.76
CA GLU A 40 9.39 -17.81 -14.82
C GLU A 40 9.13 -16.93 -13.59
N TYR A 41 8.79 -15.66 -13.84
CA TYR A 41 8.42 -14.72 -12.78
C TYR A 41 7.21 -15.21 -11.97
N TYR A 42 6.20 -15.77 -12.64
CA TYR A 42 5.04 -16.35 -11.96
C TYR A 42 5.44 -17.43 -10.94
N PHE A 43 6.32 -18.35 -11.31
CA PHE A 43 6.74 -19.42 -10.40
C PHE A 43 7.68 -18.94 -9.29
N GLU A 44 8.50 -17.91 -9.55
CA GLU A 44 9.33 -17.27 -8.54
C GLU A 44 8.49 -16.61 -7.43
N ARG A 45 7.36 -15.98 -7.81
CA ARG A 45 6.49 -15.21 -6.91
C ARG A 45 5.11 -15.84 -6.71
N LYS A 46 5.00 -17.16 -6.92
CA LYS A 46 3.72 -17.87 -7.04
C LYS A 46 2.76 -17.64 -5.87
N GLU A 47 3.26 -17.78 -4.65
CA GLU A 47 2.44 -17.67 -3.44
C GLU A 47 1.83 -16.28 -3.29
N PHE A 48 2.61 -15.24 -3.59
CA PHE A 48 2.16 -13.84 -3.60
C PHE A 48 1.14 -13.59 -4.72
N ILE A 49 1.46 -14.01 -5.96
CA ILE A 49 0.60 -13.74 -7.13
C ILE A 49 -0.76 -14.45 -7.01
N ASP A 50 -0.79 -15.68 -6.51
CA ASP A 50 -2.05 -16.43 -6.37
C ASP A 50 -3.03 -15.84 -5.36
N GLN A 51 -2.50 -15.06 -4.40
CA GLN A 51 -3.29 -14.42 -3.35
C GLN A 51 -3.57 -12.94 -3.64
N ALA A 52 -2.95 -12.37 -4.67
CA ALA A 52 -3.06 -10.96 -5.01
C ALA A 52 -4.50 -10.57 -5.37
N MET A 53 -4.94 -9.43 -4.81
CA MET A 53 -6.19 -8.76 -5.20
C MET A 53 -5.93 -7.61 -6.17
N GLY A 54 -4.74 -7.03 -6.11
CA GLY A 54 -4.19 -6.07 -7.06
C GLY A 54 -2.72 -6.40 -7.32
N LEU A 55 -2.20 -5.99 -8.48
CA LEU A 55 -0.77 -6.07 -8.80
C LEU A 55 -0.39 -5.01 -9.84
N LEU A 56 0.55 -4.13 -9.47
CA LEU A 56 1.30 -3.32 -10.43
C LEU A 56 2.37 -4.17 -11.13
N TYR A 57 2.21 -4.39 -12.43
CA TYR A 57 3.04 -5.32 -13.19
C TYR A 57 3.60 -4.67 -14.46
N GLU A 58 4.89 -4.87 -14.72
CA GLU A 58 5.50 -4.58 -16.02
C GLU A 58 5.50 -5.85 -16.88
N ASN A 59 4.71 -5.84 -17.96
CA ASN A 59 4.57 -7.01 -18.83
C ASN A 59 5.78 -7.21 -19.74
N SER A 60 5.84 -8.37 -20.39
CA SER A 60 6.93 -8.75 -21.31
C SER A 60 7.18 -7.77 -22.47
N ASN A 61 6.23 -6.88 -22.76
CA ASN A 61 6.35 -5.82 -23.77
C ASN A 61 6.82 -4.47 -23.20
N GLY A 62 7.14 -4.40 -21.90
CA GLY A 62 7.55 -3.18 -21.20
C GLY A 62 6.40 -2.21 -20.89
N ASN A 63 5.14 -2.67 -20.97
CA ASN A 63 4.01 -1.83 -20.58
C ASN A 63 3.69 -2.03 -19.11
N ILE A 64 3.39 -0.92 -18.42
CA ILE A 64 2.89 -0.96 -17.06
C ILE A 64 1.39 -1.28 -17.05
N VAL A 65 1.01 -2.28 -16.28
CA VAL A 65 -0.35 -2.80 -16.17
C VAL A 65 -0.75 -2.81 -14.70
N VAL A 66 -1.87 -2.18 -14.39
CA VAL A 66 -2.56 -2.29 -13.09
C VAL A 66 -3.55 -3.45 -13.21
N LEU A 67 -3.17 -4.59 -12.66
CA LEU A 67 -4.01 -5.79 -12.62
C LEU A 67 -4.88 -5.74 -11.36
N VAL A 68 -6.19 -5.95 -11.50
CA VAL A 68 -7.11 -5.99 -10.36
C VAL A 68 -8.02 -7.20 -10.48
N ARG A 69 -8.14 -7.99 -9.41
CA ARG A 69 -9.05 -9.13 -9.38
C ARG A 69 -10.49 -8.64 -9.35
N LYS A 70 -11.42 -9.43 -9.90
CA LYS A 70 -12.86 -9.13 -9.78
C LYS A 70 -13.33 -9.35 -8.33
N GLN A 71 -13.96 -8.34 -7.73
CA GLN A 71 -14.39 -8.30 -6.33
C GLN A 71 -15.72 -7.52 -6.19
N ASP A 72 -16.25 -7.38 -4.96
CA ASP A 72 -17.27 -6.37 -4.68
C ASP A 72 -16.73 -4.95 -4.90
N CYS A 73 -17.64 -3.98 -5.03
CA CYS A 73 -17.27 -2.64 -5.50
C CYS A 73 -16.27 -1.92 -4.57
N VAL A 74 -16.39 -2.09 -3.25
CA VAL A 74 -15.52 -1.38 -2.29
C VAL A 74 -14.12 -1.96 -2.33
N ASN A 75 -14.01 -3.28 -2.27
CA ASN A 75 -12.72 -3.95 -2.37
C ASN A 75 -12.07 -3.74 -3.75
N PHE A 76 -12.86 -3.72 -4.81
CA PHE A 76 -12.38 -3.40 -6.16
C PHE A 76 -11.78 -1.99 -6.25
N ILE A 77 -12.49 -0.96 -5.77
CA ILE A 77 -11.99 0.42 -5.76
C ILE A 77 -10.74 0.51 -4.87
N SER A 78 -10.75 -0.15 -3.71
CA SER A 78 -9.61 -0.22 -2.82
C SER A 78 -8.35 -0.73 -3.53
N SER A 79 -8.42 -1.91 -4.16
CA SER A 79 -7.28 -2.46 -4.89
C SER A 79 -6.87 -1.62 -6.09
N LEU A 80 -7.81 -1.06 -6.85
CA LEU A 80 -7.49 -0.19 -7.98
C LEU A 80 -6.68 1.04 -7.55
N ILE A 81 -7.13 1.72 -6.50
CA ILE A 81 -6.46 2.93 -5.99
C ILE A 81 -5.12 2.56 -5.35
N HIS A 82 -5.05 1.46 -4.60
CA HIS A 82 -3.81 0.98 -3.99
C HIS A 82 -2.71 0.76 -5.03
N GLU A 83 -3.01 -0.01 -6.09
CA GLU A 83 -2.04 -0.27 -7.16
C GLU A 83 -1.72 0.99 -7.98
N TYR A 84 -2.68 1.92 -8.13
CA TYR A 84 -2.41 3.19 -8.80
C TYR A 84 -1.48 4.09 -7.99
N VAL A 85 -1.56 4.08 -6.65
CA VAL A 85 -0.59 4.79 -5.81
C VAL A 85 0.80 4.18 -5.97
N HIS A 86 0.93 2.86 -6.07
CA HIS A 86 2.22 2.23 -6.40
C HIS A 86 2.76 2.73 -7.73
N LEU A 87 1.94 2.86 -8.78
CA LEU A 87 2.37 3.43 -10.06
C LEU A 87 2.95 4.84 -9.86
N CYS A 88 2.26 5.69 -9.10
CA CYS A 88 2.73 7.05 -8.81
C CYS A 88 4.07 7.04 -8.06
N ASP A 89 4.18 6.22 -7.03
CA ASP A 89 5.35 6.12 -6.17
C ASP A 89 6.58 5.60 -6.95
N TYR A 90 6.41 4.55 -7.75
CA TYR A 90 7.49 3.99 -8.56
C TYR A 90 7.90 4.92 -9.71
N ASN A 91 6.98 5.66 -10.33
CA ASN A 91 7.36 6.71 -11.29
C ASN A 91 8.22 7.79 -10.63
N LYS A 92 7.82 8.28 -9.45
CA LYS A 92 8.63 9.26 -8.70
C LYS A 92 10.00 8.69 -8.32
N LEU A 93 10.06 7.44 -7.88
CA LEU A 93 11.33 6.80 -7.54
C LEU A 93 12.23 6.59 -8.76
N SER A 94 11.66 6.16 -9.89
CA SER A 94 12.40 5.96 -11.14
C SER A 94 13.03 7.27 -11.60
N ASN A 95 12.24 8.35 -11.64
CA ASN A 95 12.72 9.70 -11.95
C ASN A 95 13.84 10.15 -10.99
N TYR A 96 13.70 9.86 -9.69
CA TYR A 96 14.71 10.20 -8.68
C TYR A 96 16.02 9.41 -8.86
N ARG A 97 15.96 8.19 -9.42
CA ARG A 97 17.11 7.28 -9.56
C ARG A 97 17.70 7.19 -10.97
N ASN A 98 17.41 8.17 -11.84
CA ASN A 98 17.83 8.21 -13.25
C ASN A 98 17.19 7.09 -14.09
N ASP A 99 15.87 7.01 -14.07
CA ASP A 99 15.05 6.17 -14.95
C ASP A 99 15.36 4.67 -14.83
N LEU A 100 15.52 4.19 -13.58
CA LEU A 100 15.65 2.76 -13.33
C LEU A 100 14.36 2.01 -13.64
N ASP A 101 14.52 0.82 -14.20
CA ASP A 101 13.48 -0.17 -14.49
C ASP A 101 12.65 -0.55 -13.24
N TYR A 102 11.34 -0.67 -13.42
CA TYR A 102 10.37 -0.95 -12.36
C TYR A 102 10.64 -2.27 -11.64
N ARG A 103 10.98 -3.34 -12.36
CA ARG A 103 11.26 -4.64 -11.76
C ARG A 103 12.42 -4.54 -10.78
N ARG A 104 13.46 -3.77 -11.12
CA ARG A 104 14.60 -3.52 -10.23
C ARG A 104 14.23 -2.65 -9.03
N LEU A 105 13.34 -1.67 -9.23
CA LEU A 105 12.87 -0.83 -8.13
C LEU A 105 12.02 -1.63 -7.12
N GLN A 106 11.24 -2.60 -7.59
CA GLN A 106 10.43 -3.49 -6.74
C GLN A 106 11.27 -4.44 -5.88
N GLU A 107 12.56 -4.62 -6.17
CA GLU A 107 13.50 -5.36 -5.32
C GLU A 107 14.03 -4.53 -4.12
N ASP A 108 13.80 -3.21 -4.11
CA ASP A 108 14.19 -2.34 -3.00
C ASP A 108 13.22 -2.50 -1.82
N PHE A 109 13.54 -3.41 -0.91
CA PHE A 109 12.68 -3.71 0.26
C PHE A 109 12.37 -2.48 1.13
N VAL A 110 13.24 -1.47 1.16
CA VAL A 110 13.01 -0.25 1.95
C VAL A 110 11.90 0.57 1.30
N PHE A 111 11.97 0.73 -0.02
CA PHE A 111 10.91 1.41 -0.75
C PHE A 111 9.61 0.62 -0.73
N LEU A 112 9.69 -0.70 -0.91
CA LEU A 112 8.55 -1.62 -0.89
C LEU A 112 7.67 -1.39 0.36
N PHE A 113 8.25 -1.45 1.56
CA PHE A 113 7.46 -1.27 2.78
C PHE A 113 6.91 0.15 2.95
N TRP A 114 7.62 1.16 2.46
CA TRP A 114 7.10 2.53 2.51
C TRP A 114 5.96 2.75 1.52
N THR A 115 6.06 2.25 0.28
CA THR A 115 4.98 2.40 -0.71
C THR A 115 3.75 1.58 -0.30
N GLU A 116 3.89 0.43 0.36
CA GLU A 116 2.75 -0.32 0.90
C GLU A 116 2.02 0.44 2.01
N PHE A 117 2.78 1.12 2.88
CA PHE A 117 2.20 2.08 3.83
C PHE A 117 1.45 3.21 3.11
N HIS A 118 2.11 3.87 2.16
CA HIS A 118 1.60 5.07 1.50
C HIS A 118 0.36 4.78 0.65
N ALA A 119 0.39 3.70 -0.14
CA ALA A 119 -0.74 3.19 -0.90
C ALA A 119 -1.93 2.86 0.01
N THR A 120 -1.70 2.15 1.12
CA THR A 120 -2.77 1.86 2.08
C THR A 120 -3.32 3.15 2.71
N TYR A 121 -2.44 4.06 3.12
CA TYR A 121 -2.82 5.34 3.73
C TYR A 121 -3.75 6.16 2.81
N LEU A 122 -3.35 6.40 1.57
CA LEU A 122 -4.16 7.19 0.63
C LEU A 122 -5.45 6.46 0.23
N THR A 123 -5.39 5.14 0.01
CA THR A 123 -6.56 4.34 -0.32
C THR A 123 -7.61 4.44 0.79
N TYR A 124 -7.22 4.28 2.06
CA TYR A 124 -8.15 4.37 3.17
C TYR A 124 -8.72 5.78 3.36
N ARG A 125 -7.92 6.84 3.15
CA ARG A 125 -8.45 8.22 3.17
C ARG A 125 -9.52 8.42 2.11
N TYR A 126 -9.25 7.96 0.89
CA TYR A 126 -10.22 8.04 -0.21
C TYR A 126 -11.51 7.28 0.10
N LEU A 127 -11.40 6.04 0.60
CA LEU A 127 -12.55 5.22 0.97
C LEU A 127 -13.38 5.84 2.11
N ILE A 128 -12.73 6.44 3.12
CA ILE A 128 -13.40 7.14 4.22
C ILE A 128 -14.23 8.32 3.69
N ASN A 129 -13.69 9.05 2.72
CA ASN A 129 -14.31 10.26 2.18
C ASN A 129 -15.54 10.00 1.31
N PHE A 130 -15.76 8.77 0.83
CA PHE A 130 -17.01 8.41 0.14
C PHE A 130 -18.27 8.55 1.02
N ASN A 131 -18.18 8.21 2.32
CA ASN A 131 -19.31 8.34 3.24
C ASN A 131 -18.87 8.50 4.71
N PRO A 132 -18.23 9.63 5.08
CA PRO A 132 -17.63 9.79 6.40
C PRO A 132 -18.65 9.81 7.54
N ALA A 133 -19.89 10.24 7.27
CA ALA A 133 -20.95 10.34 8.29
C ALA A 133 -21.51 8.97 8.71
N GLY A 134 -21.38 7.95 7.86
CA GLY A 134 -21.88 6.60 8.12
C GLY A 134 -20.93 5.71 8.93
N LEU A 135 -19.71 6.17 9.21
CA LEU A 135 -18.68 5.34 9.83
C LEU A 135 -18.79 5.32 11.35
N ASP A 136 -18.80 4.12 11.93
CA ASP A 136 -18.51 3.92 13.34
C ASP A 136 -16.99 3.95 13.56
N VAL A 137 -16.47 5.17 13.65
CA VAL A 137 -15.04 5.45 13.78
C VAL A 137 -14.40 4.70 14.95
N LYS A 138 -15.12 4.53 16.07
CA LYS A 138 -14.57 3.85 17.25
C LYS A 138 -14.52 2.35 17.06
N ASN A 139 -15.54 1.76 16.44
CA ASN A 139 -15.50 0.35 16.10
C ASN A 139 -14.37 0.06 15.11
N ILE A 140 -14.25 0.84 14.03
CA ILE A 140 -13.18 0.68 13.03
C ILE A 140 -11.79 0.84 13.67
N GLN A 141 -11.60 1.83 14.54
CA GLN A 141 -10.35 2.00 15.29
C GLN A 141 -9.99 0.72 16.08
N ASN A 142 -10.97 0.13 16.77
CA ASN A 142 -10.75 -1.07 17.58
C ASN A 142 -10.48 -2.31 16.72
N GLU A 143 -11.15 -2.45 15.57
CA GLU A 143 -10.93 -3.54 14.62
C GLU A 143 -9.48 -3.50 14.08
N ILE A 144 -9.02 -2.35 13.57
CA ILE A 144 -7.64 -2.21 13.07
C ILE A 144 -6.61 -2.57 14.15
N VAL A 145 -6.86 -2.14 15.40
CA VAL A 145 -5.96 -2.42 16.52
C VAL A 145 -5.98 -3.90 16.90
N SER A 146 -7.16 -4.52 17.01
CA SER A 146 -7.30 -5.94 17.36
C SER A 146 -6.65 -6.81 16.29
N ASP A 147 -6.92 -6.55 15.02
CA ASP A 147 -6.40 -7.33 13.90
C ASP A 147 -4.87 -7.39 13.89
N LEU A 148 -4.20 -6.27 14.17
CA LEU A 148 -2.74 -6.25 14.21
C LEU A 148 -2.19 -6.94 15.47
N ILE A 149 -2.82 -6.75 16.63
CA ILE A 149 -2.42 -7.42 17.89
C ILE A 149 -2.59 -8.95 17.77
N ASP A 150 -3.71 -9.39 17.21
CA ASP A 150 -4.01 -10.80 16.98
C ASP A 150 -3.01 -11.40 15.99
N TYR A 151 -2.65 -10.66 14.94
CA TYR A 151 -1.62 -11.08 14.01
C TYR A 151 -0.24 -11.23 14.68
N TYR A 152 0.19 -10.26 15.50
CA TYR A 152 1.43 -10.37 16.28
C TYR A 152 1.45 -11.56 17.24
N SER A 153 0.27 -12.01 17.68
CA SER A 153 0.10 -13.12 18.62
C SER A 153 -0.13 -14.46 17.92
N SER A 154 -0.30 -14.47 16.60
CA SER A 154 -0.75 -15.65 15.84
C SER A 154 0.31 -16.75 15.68
N SER A 155 1.60 -16.40 15.75
CA SER A 155 2.70 -17.36 15.62
C SER A 155 3.93 -16.96 16.44
N PRO A 156 4.63 -17.92 17.06
CA PRO A 156 5.93 -17.66 17.70
C PRO A 156 7.06 -17.39 16.69
N LYS A 157 6.84 -17.67 15.40
CA LYS A 157 7.76 -17.36 14.29
C LYS A 157 6.94 -16.79 13.15
N LEU A 158 6.82 -15.47 13.12
CA LEU A 158 6.27 -14.75 11.97
C LEU A 158 7.40 -14.57 10.95
N ASP A 159 7.09 -14.76 9.67
CA ASP A 159 8.00 -14.34 8.62
C ASP A 159 8.21 -12.83 8.70
N ARG A 160 9.46 -12.38 8.60
CA ARG A 160 9.81 -10.97 8.81
C ARG A 160 9.21 -10.07 7.73
N HIS A 161 9.14 -10.56 6.50
CA HIS A 161 8.60 -9.79 5.39
C HIS A 161 7.08 -9.66 5.51
N GLU A 162 6.37 -10.77 5.75
CA GLU A 162 4.92 -10.75 6.00
C GLU A 162 4.56 -9.90 7.23
N LEU A 163 5.34 -10.00 8.30
CA LEU A 163 5.17 -9.19 9.50
C LEU A 163 5.27 -7.70 9.20
N MET A 164 6.29 -7.32 8.44
CA MET A 164 6.52 -5.92 8.10
C MET A 164 5.43 -5.40 7.17
N ASP A 165 5.09 -6.13 6.12
CA ASP A 165 4.01 -5.79 5.19
C ASP A 165 2.67 -5.58 5.92
N LYS A 166 2.26 -6.54 6.76
CA LYS A 166 1.04 -6.43 7.57
C LYS A 166 1.08 -5.22 8.51
N THR A 167 2.23 -4.96 9.13
CA THR A 167 2.43 -3.83 10.05
C THR A 167 2.28 -2.49 9.35
N VAL A 168 3.01 -2.26 8.26
CA VAL A 168 3.05 -0.96 7.58
C VAL A 168 1.71 -0.64 6.93
N ARG A 169 1.00 -1.64 6.39
CA ARG A 169 -0.38 -1.49 5.89
C ARG A 169 -1.35 -1.13 7.02
N SER A 170 -1.27 -1.81 8.16
CA SER A 170 -2.11 -1.48 9.33
C SER A 170 -1.84 -0.07 9.86
N TYR A 171 -0.57 0.36 9.89
CA TYR A 171 -0.23 1.74 10.25
C TYR A 171 -0.78 2.75 9.24
N GLY A 172 -0.77 2.42 7.94
CA GLY A 172 -1.35 3.23 6.88
C GLY A 172 -2.85 3.47 7.10
N SER A 173 -3.62 2.39 7.29
CA SER A 173 -5.07 2.49 7.52
C SER A 173 -5.41 3.19 8.84
N TYR A 174 -4.62 2.97 9.89
CA TYR A 174 -4.81 3.64 11.18
C TYR A 174 -4.55 5.15 11.09
N LEU A 175 -3.46 5.56 10.45
CA LEU A 175 -3.10 6.97 10.27
C LEU A 175 -4.08 7.68 9.33
N ALA A 176 -4.63 6.99 8.33
CA ALA A 176 -5.72 7.51 7.50
C ALA A 176 -6.97 7.82 8.34
N LEU A 177 -7.41 6.86 9.17
CA LEU A 177 -8.55 7.06 10.08
C LEU A 177 -8.29 8.20 11.07
N TYR A 178 -7.08 8.30 11.61
CA TYR A 178 -6.71 9.38 12.52
C TYR A 178 -6.75 10.76 11.84
N ASP A 179 -6.15 10.91 10.67
CA ASP A 179 -6.08 12.20 9.98
C ASP A 179 -7.48 12.72 9.59
N GLU A 180 -8.40 11.83 9.21
CA GLU A 180 -9.80 12.21 8.90
C GLU A 180 -10.66 12.46 10.15
N PHE A 181 -10.27 11.91 11.31
CA PHE A 181 -11.06 11.99 12.54
C PHE A 181 -10.20 12.30 13.79
N VAL A 182 -9.33 13.31 13.71
CA VAL A 182 -8.34 13.68 14.75
C VAL A 182 -8.92 13.78 16.17
N GLN A 183 -10.17 14.24 16.31
CA GLN A 183 -10.83 14.39 17.62
C GLN A 183 -11.47 13.09 18.15
N LYS A 184 -11.67 12.09 17.30
CA LYS A 184 -12.32 10.83 17.64
C LYS A 184 -11.34 9.67 17.73
N VAL A 185 -10.18 9.73 17.08
CA VAL A 185 -9.21 8.63 17.05
C VAL A 185 -8.03 8.94 17.95
N THR A 186 -7.57 7.95 18.72
CA THR A 186 -6.39 8.11 19.58
C THR A 186 -5.13 7.90 18.75
N LEU A 187 -4.29 8.91 18.53
CA LEU A 187 -3.08 8.77 17.70
C LEU A 187 -2.12 7.64 18.12
N HIS A 188 -1.96 7.43 19.42
CA HIS A 188 -1.09 6.40 19.97
C HIS A 188 -1.88 5.43 20.86
N PRO A 189 -2.60 4.46 20.27
CA PRO A 189 -3.32 3.45 21.03
C PRO A 189 -2.36 2.58 21.84
N LYS A 190 -2.79 2.17 23.05
CA LYS A 190 -2.00 1.28 23.90
C LYS A 190 -1.92 -0.12 23.27
N HIS A 191 -0.78 -0.79 23.44
CA HIS A 191 -0.54 -2.18 23.00
C HIS A 191 -0.61 -2.44 21.50
N TYR A 192 -0.84 -1.42 20.67
CA TYR A 192 -0.88 -1.56 19.22
C TYR A 192 0.48 -1.84 18.57
N TYR A 193 1.55 -1.44 19.24
CA TYR A 193 2.92 -1.67 18.78
C TYR A 193 3.47 -2.95 19.39
N PHE A 194 4.11 -3.80 18.59
CA PHE A 194 4.73 -5.03 19.08
C PHE A 194 5.79 -4.76 20.16
N ASN A 195 6.65 -3.77 19.93
CA ASN A 195 7.65 -3.31 20.89
C ASN A 195 8.07 -1.84 20.59
N GLY A 196 9.11 -1.36 21.31
CA GLY A 196 9.61 0.01 21.14
C GLY A 196 10.14 0.34 19.74
N GLN A 197 10.65 -0.63 18.98
CA GLN A 197 11.12 -0.41 17.61
C GLN A 197 9.95 -0.19 16.65
N PHE A 198 8.89 -0.99 16.79
CA PHE A 198 7.65 -0.80 16.03
C PHE A 198 6.99 0.56 16.33
N LEU A 199 7.09 1.07 17.57
CA LEU A 199 6.66 2.43 17.88
C LEU A 199 7.51 3.50 17.16
N LYS A 200 8.83 3.32 17.05
CA LYS A 200 9.68 4.25 16.28
C LYS A 200 9.30 4.22 14.80
N LEU A 201 9.06 3.03 14.25
CA LEU A 201 8.58 2.85 12.88
C LEU A 201 7.26 3.59 12.64
N TYR A 202 6.27 3.43 13.52
CA TYR A 202 5.01 4.15 13.44
C TYR A 202 5.19 5.67 13.43
N LYS A 203 5.99 6.20 14.37
CA LYS A 203 6.28 7.64 14.47
C LYS A 203 7.03 8.17 13.25
N PHE A 204 7.88 7.34 12.63
CA PHE A 204 8.52 7.70 11.38
C PHE A 204 7.46 7.88 10.29
N LEU A 205 6.62 6.86 10.06
CA LEU A 205 5.59 6.88 9.03
C LEU A 205 4.54 7.98 9.24
N GLU A 206 4.18 8.26 10.50
CA GLU A 206 3.30 9.39 10.89
C GLU A 206 3.74 10.72 10.27
N ASN A 207 5.06 10.95 10.16
CA ASN A 207 5.66 12.19 9.66
C ASN A 207 6.17 12.09 8.22
N LYS A 208 5.99 10.94 7.56
CA LYS A 208 6.62 10.58 6.27
C LYS A 208 5.59 9.99 5.31
N LYS A 209 4.45 10.68 5.23
CA LYS A 209 3.25 10.30 4.46
C LYS A 209 3.28 10.72 2.99
N THR A 210 4.33 11.39 2.54
CA THR A 210 4.53 11.80 1.14
C THR A 210 5.88 11.33 0.65
N PHE A 211 6.01 11.14 -0.67
CA PHE A 211 7.27 10.74 -1.29
C PHE A 211 8.40 11.71 -0.96
N GLU A 212 8.14 13.01 -1.05
CA GLU A 212 9.11 14.08 -0.82
C GLU A 212 9.61 14.09 0.63
N ASP A 213 8.71 13.87 1.59
CA ASP A 213 9.09 13.78 3.01
C ASP A 213 9.90 12.52 3.33
N PHE A 214 9.58 11.42 2.66
CA PHE A 214 10.19 10.11 2.84
C PHE A 214 11.58 10.02 2.21
N ILE A 215 11.73 10.39 0.94
CA ILE A 215 12.95 10.12 0.16
C ILE A 215 14.19 10.79 0.78
N VAL A 216 14.03 11.96 1.41
CA VAL A 216 15.09 12.69 2.13
C VAL A 216 15.48 12.05 3.48
N ARG A 217 14.77 11.00 3.89
CA ARG A 217 14.97 10.21 5.12
C ARG A 217 14.98 8.69 4.83
N PHE A 218 15.25 8.32 3.58
CA PHE A 218 15.28 6.93 3.14
C PHE A 218 16.22 6.05 3.99
N ASP A 219 17.43 6.54 4.27
CA ASP A 219 18.42 5.79 5.06
C ASP A 219 18.02 5.65 6.54
N ASP A 220 17.27 6.61 7.09
CA ASP A 220 16.75 6.51 8.46
C ASP A 220 15.67 5.41 8.54
N PHE A 221 14.80 5.33 7.53
CA PHE A 221 13.81 4.25 7.43
C PHE A 221 14.49 2.88 7.28
N LYS A 222 15.49 2.79 6.42
CA LYS A 222 16.31 1.58 6.26
C LYS A 222 16.94 1.16 7.59
N GLY A 223 17.47 2.10 8.36
CA GLY A 223 18.01 1.84 9.69
C GLY A 223 16.97 1.23 10.63
N LEU A 224 15.77 1.80 10.69
CA LEU A 224 14.66 1.27 11.49
C LEU A 224 14.26 -0.16 11.07
N LEU A 225 14.19 -0.42 9.77
CA LEU A 225 13.85 -1.74 9.23
C LEU A 225 14.90 -2.80 9.57
N LEU A 226 16.19 -2.44 9.61
CA LEU A 226 17.28 -3.34 9.98
C LEU A 226 17.33 -3.65 11.49
N GLU A 227 16.76 -2.80 12.34
CA GLU A 227 16.66 -3.01 13.79
C GLU A 227 15.52 -3.94 14.22
N ILE A 228 14.58 -4.23 13.33
CA ILE A 228 13.41 -5.12 13.56
C ILE A 228 13.74 -6.53 13.14
#